data_AF-A0A484YD53-F1
#
_entry.id   AF-A0A484YD53-F1
#
_cell.length_a   1.000
_cell.length_b   1.000
_cell.length_c   1.000
_cell.angle_alpha   90.00
_cell.angle_beta   90.00
_cell.angle_gamma   90.00
#
_symmetry.space_group_name_H-M   'P 1'
#
loop_
_entity.id
_entity.type
_entity.pdbx_description
1 polymer ?
#
loop_
_entity_poly.entity_id
_entity_poly.type
_entity_poly.pdbx_seq_one_letter_code
_entity_poly.pdbx_strand_id
1 'polypeptide(L)'
;MHTPLTTLPAACDQHRPGVVFINEDCFIHDPANSQKIKLIINQHPKTLFIVFMAIANIHFDEYLLVRKNLLISSKSIKPESLDDILGDYLNKEVKDVGAD
;
A
#
# COMPACT_ATOMS: atom_id res chain seq x y z
N MET A 1 14.01 -3.25 -3.61
CA MET A 1 14.71 -3.59 -2.36
C MET A 1 13.73 -4.29 -1.44
N HIS A 2 14.13 -5.37 -0.77
CA HIS A 2 13.28 -6.03 0.24
C HIS A 2 13.60 -5.40 1.60
N THR A 3 12.62 -4.74 2.23
CA THR A 3 12.79 -4.07 3.52
C THR A 3 12.11 -4.89 4.61
N PRO A 4 12.84 -5.34 5.65
CA PRO A 4 12.23 -5.99 6.81
C PRO A 4 11.17 -5.11 7.47
N LEU A 5 10.11 -5.71 7.99
CA LEU A 5 9.04 -4.95 8.65
C LEU A 5 9.55 -4.11 9.85
N THR A 6 10.61 -4.55 10.51
CA THR A 6 11.23 -3.85 11.65
C THR A 6 11.89 -2.53 11.25
N THR A 7 12.36 -2.40 10.01
CA THR A 7 13.01 -1.19 9.50
C THR A 7 12.14 -0.39 8.53
N LEU A 8 10.94 -0.90 8.20
CA LEU A 8 9.97 -0.24 7.35
C LEU A 8 9.63 1.20 7.81
N PRO A 9 9.39 1.50 9.11
CA PRO A 9 9.11 2.87 9.55
C PRO A 9 10.26 3.82 9.20
N ALA A 10 11.49 3.45 9.55
CA ALA A 10 12.67 4.27 9.28
C ALA A 10 12.91 4.46 7.78
N ALA A 11 12.65 3.44 6.96
CA ALA A 11 12.71 3.56 5.51
C ALA A 11 11.64 4.51 4.96
N CYS A 12 10.42 4.49 5.53
CA CYS A 12 9.36 5.43 5.15
C CYS A 12 9.73 6.87 5.54
N ASP A 13 10.33 7.09 6.71
CA ASP A 13 10.80 8.40 7.14
C ASP A 13 11.95 8.93 6.27
N GLN A 14 12.93 8.08 5.96
CA GLN A 14 14.13 8.44 5.21
C GLN A 14 13.84 8.71 3.74
N HIS A 15 13.03 7.85 3.10
CA HIS A 15 12.81 7.90 1.66
C HIS A 15 11.49 8.56 1.26
N ARG A 16 10.55 8.72 2.19
CA ARG A 16 9.20 9.26 1.96
C ARG A 16 8.58 8.70 0.67
N PRO A 17 8.46 7.37 0.56
CA PRO A 17 7.99 6.74 -0.66
C PRO A 17 6.54 7.17 -0.95
N GLY A 18 6.22 7.43 -2.21
CA GLY A 18 4.83 7.60 -2.64
C GLY A 18 4.03 6.29 -2.57
N VAL A 19 4.71 5.14 -2.73
CA VAL A 19 4.08 3.81 -2.79
C VAL A 19 4.93 2.78 -2.06
N VAL A 20 4.28 1.91 -1.28
CA VAL A 20 4.90 0.77 -0.58
C VAL A 20 4.10 -0.49 -0.88
N PHE A 21 4.79 -1.51 -1.41
CA PHE A 21 4.21 -2.83 -1.65
C PHE A 21 4.46 -3.76 -0.46
N ILE A 22 3.42 -4.45 -0.03
CA ILE A 22 3.42 -5.35 1.13
C ILE A 22 2.88 -6.72 0.67
N ASN A 23 3.57 -7.78 1.02
CA ASN A 23 3.06 -9.14 0.83
C ASN A 23 2.11 -9.51 1.99
N GLU A 24 1.05 -10.26 1.71
CA GLU A 24 0.11 -10.74 2.73
C GLU A 24 0.79 -11.44 3.90
N ASP A 25 1.91 -12.12 3.69
CA ASP A 25 2.67 -12.78 4.76
C ASP A 25 3.00 -11.83 5.93
N CYS A 26 3.15 -10.53 5.67
CA CYS A 26 3.39 -9.53 6.71
C CYS A 26 2.15 -9.22 7.57
N PHE A 27 0.94 -9.58 7.09
CA PHE A 27 -0.35 -9.33 7.74
C PHE A 27 -0.96 -10.58 8.41
N ILE A 28 -0.83 -11.76 7.81
CA ILE A 28 -1.57 -12.97 8.24
C ILE A 28 -0.85 -13.83 9.29
N HIS A 29 0.48 -13.85 9.32
CA HIS A 29 1.22 -14.78 10.19
C HIS A 29 1.34 -14.34 11.65
N ASP A 30 1.32 -13.03 11.94
CA ASP A 30 1.50 -12.49 13.30
C ASP A 30 0.61 -11.26 13.55
N PRO A 31 -0.32 -11.31 14.54
CA PRO A 31 -1.12 -10.17 14.96
C PRO A 31 -0.29 -8.93 15.31
N ALA A 32 0.90 -9.09 15.89
CA ALA A 32 1.78 -7.97 16.24
C ALA A 32 2.29 -7.24 15.00
N ASN A 33 2.57 -7.98 13.92
CA ASN A 33 2.97 -7.39 12.64
C ASN A 33 1.81 -6.63 12.00
N SER A 34 0.60 -7.17 12.05
CA SER A 34 -0.60 -6.47 11.54
C SER A 34 -0.83 -5.13 12.27
N GLN A 35 -0.60 -5.06 13.59
CA GLN A 35 -0.72 -3.84 14.37
C GLN A 35 0.37 -2.83 14.02
N LYS A 36 1.61 -3.30 13.84
CA LYS A 36 2.74 -2.45 13.41
C LYS A 36 2.47 -1.84 12.03
N ILE A 37 2.03 -2.63 11.06
CA ILE A 37 1.73 -2.11 9.72
C ILE A 37 0.60 -1.08 9.78
N LYS A 38 -0.47 -1.36 10.54
CA LYS A 38 -1.55 -0.37 10.76
C LYS A 38 -1.02 0.94 11.34
N LEU A 39 -0.09 0.88 12.28
CA LEU A 39 0.54 2.08 12.86
C LEU A 39 1.33 2.86 11.79
N ILE A 40 2.16 2.17 11.00
CA ILE A 40 2.95 2.77 9.91
C ILE A 40 2.03 3.44 8.89
N ILE A 41 0.97 2.76 8.44
CA ILE A 41 -0.01 3.32 7.50
C ILE A 41 -0.64 4.61 8.05
N ASN A 42 -0.97 4.65 9.35
CA ASN A 42 -1.54 5.84 9.97
C ASN A 42 -0.53 7.00 10.07
N GLN A 43 0.76 6.70 10.24
CA GLN A 43 1.83 7.69 10.35
C GLN A 43 2.23 8.29 9.00
N HIS A 44 1.97 7.57 7.89
CA HIS A 44 2.32 8.01 6.53
C HIS A 44 1.06 8.14 5.64
N PRO A 45 0.20 9.15 5.87
CA PRO A 45 -1.03 9.33 5.10
C PRO A 45 -0.81 9.65 3.61
N LYS A 46 0.38 10.11 3.24
CA LYS A 46 0.77 10.43 1.85
C LYS A 46 1.27 9.20 1.09
N THR A 47 1.76 8.18 1.80
CA THR A 47 2.26 6.95 1.19
C THR A 47 1.10 5.99 0.92
N LEU A 48 0.95 5.55 -0.33
CA LEU A 48 0.01 4.48 -0.69
C LEU A 48 0.59 3.12 -0.31
N PHE A 49 -0.10 2.39 0.55
CA PHE A 49 0.26 1.03 0.90
C PHE A 49 -0.58 0.04 0.10
N ILE A 50 0.06 -0.86 -0.64
CA ILE A 50 -0.59 -1.89 -1.46
C ILE A 50 -0.26 -3.26 -0.89
N VAL A 51 -1.27 -3.98 -0.41
CA VAL A 51 -1.12 -5.33 0.14
C VAL A 51 -1.56 -6.36 -0.89
N PHE A 52 -0.64 -7.20 -1.36
CA PHE A 52 -0.94 -8.30 -2.28
C PHE A 52 -1.36 -9.54 -1.51
N MET A 53 -2.63 -9.92 -1.64
CA MET A 53 -3.18 -11.14 -1.03
C MET A 53 -3.53 -12.19 -2.10
N ALA A 54 -3.43 -13.47 -1.74
CA ALA A 54 -3.98 -14.57 -2.52
C ALA A 54 -5.49 -14.62 -2.29
N ILE A 55 -6.23 -13.72 -2.95
CA ILE A 55 -7.69 -13.61 -2.79
C ILE A 55 -8.35 -14.82 -3.45
N ALA A 56 -8.81 -15.77 -2.64
CA ALA A 56 -9.63 -16.87 -3.09
C ALA A 56 -11.12 -16.43 -3.11
N ASN A 57 -11.63 -16.21 -4.33
CA ASN A 57 -13.04 -16.42 -4.66
C ASN A 57 -14.10 -15.39 -4.23
N ILE A 58 -13.76 -14.10 -4.11
CA ILE A 58 -14.78 -13.05 -3.97
C ILE A 58 -14.72 -12.17 -5.22
N HIS A 59 -15.86 -11.95 -5.87
CA HIS A 59 -16.07 -11.10 -7.05
C HIS A 59 -15.79 -9.61 -6.75
N PHE A 60 -14.61 -9.29 -6.21
CA PHE A 60 -14.11 -7.94 -6.18
C PHE A 60 -13.34 -7.73 -7.48
N ASP A 61 -13.67 -6.64 -8.18
CA ASP A 61 -12.77 -5.99 -9.13
C ASP A 61 -11.36 -6.02 -8.54
N GLU A 62 -10.35 -6.32 -9.36
CA GLU A 62 -8.98 -6.78 -9.06
C GLU A 62 -8.27 -6.26 -7.78
N TYR A 63 -8.75 -5.16 -7.18
CA TYR A 63 -8.32 -4.55 -5.93
C TYR A 63 -9.50 -3.99 -5.08
N LEU A 64 -9.25 -3.85 -3.78
CA LEU A 64 -10.13 -3.22 -2.80
C LEU A 64 -9.40 -2.05 -2.12
N LEU A 65 -9.90 -0.83 -2.32
CA LEU A 65 -9.42 0.34 -1.57
C LEU A 65 -10.05 0.35 -0.16
N VAL A 66 -9.26 0.01 0.85
CA VAL A 66 -9.73 -0.05 2.24
C VAL A 66 -9.69 1.33 2.90
N ARG A 67 -8.69 2.15 2.56
CA ARG A 67 -8.54 3.54 3.01
C ARG A 67 -7.93 4.38 1.90
N LYS A 68 -7.97 5.71 2.04
CA LYS A 68 -7.35 6.62 1.08
C LYS A 68 -5.90 6.26 0.74
N ASN A 69 -5.13 5.75 1.71
CA ASN A 69 -3.73 5.38 1.56
C ASN A 69 -3.46 3.88 1.78
N LEU A 70 -4.50 3.02 1.71
CA LEU A 70 -4.36 1.57 1.86
C LEU A 70 -5.25 0.83 0.85
N LEU A 71 -4.61 0.05 -0.01
CA LEU A 71 -5.24 -0.76 -1.04
C LEU A 71 -4.84 -2.23 -0.85
N ILE A 72 -5.80 -3.12 -1.05
CA ILE A 72 -5.59 -4.57 -1.03
C ILE A 72 -5.79 -5.06 -2.45
N SER A 73 -4.78 -5.68 -3.03
CA SER A 73 -4.81 -6.18 -4.40
C SER A 73 -4.70 -7.69 -4.42
N SER A 74 -5.28 -8.32 -5.44
CA SER A 74 -4.92 -9.70 -5.76
C SER A 74 -3.45 -9.79 -6.20
N LYS A 75 -2.76 -10.89 -5.85
CA LYS A 75 -1.46 -11.27 -6.44
C LYS A 75 -1.51 -11.45 -7.95
N SER A 76 -2.70 -11.61 -8.53
CA SER A 76 -2.93 -11.80 -9.97
C SER A 76 -3.31 -10.51 -10.70
N ILE A 77 -3.19 -9.33 -10.07
CA ILE A 77 -3.51 -8.07 -10.75
C ILE A 77 -2.66 -7.90 -12.01
N LYS A 78 -3.27 -7.40 -13.07
CA LYS A 78 -2.51 -7.08 -14.29
C LYS A 78 -1.61 -5.88 -14.04
N PRO A 79 -0.38 -5.86 -14.59
CA PRO A 79 0.50 -4.69 -14.50
C PRO A 79 -0.18 -3.41 -14.99
N GLU A 80 -0.97 -3.51 -16.06
CA GLU A 80 -1.71 -2.39 -16.67
C GLU A 80 -2.70 -1.77 -15.67
N SER A 81 -3.52 -2.59 -15.01
CA SER A 81 -4.45 -2.14 -13.97
C SER A 81 -3.71 -1.52 -12.78
N LEU A 82 -2.54 -2.06 -12.41
CA LEU A 82 -1.73 -1.51 -11.34
C LEU A 82 -1.17 -0.13 -11.73
N ASP A 83 -0.65 0.02 -12.95
CA ASP A 83 -0.14 1.29 -13.45
C ASP A 83 -1.23 2.37 -13.49
N ASP A 84 -2.45 2.02 -13.89
CA ASP A 84 -3.60 2.95 -13.86
C ASP A 84 -3.89 3.42 -12.42
N ILE A 85 -3.93 2.50 -11.44
CA ILE A 85 -4.16 2.82 -10.03
C ILE A 85 -3.07 3.75 -9.49
N LEU A 86 -1.81 3.42 -9.77
CA LEU A 86 -0.65 4.21 -9.33
C LEU A 86 -0.66 5.59 -9.99
N GLY A 87 -0.97 5.64 -11.29
CA GLY A 87 -1.11 6.87 -12.06
C GLY A 87 -2.18 7.78 -11.49
N ASP A 88 -3.36 7.25 -11.19
CA ASP A 88 -4.46 8.02 -10.61
C ASP A 88 -4.10 8.56 -9.22
N TYR A 89 -3.50 7.71 -8.35
CA TYR A 89 -3.09 8.12 -7.01
C TYR A 89 -2.01 9.20 -7.02
N LEU A 90 -0.94 9.00 -7.79
CA LEU A 90 0.18 9.94 -7.87
C LEU A 90 -0.25 11.25 -8.54
N ASN A 91 -1.09 11.21 -9.57
CA ASN A 91 -1.63 12.44 -10.17
C ASN A 91 -2.54 13.22 -9.22
N LYS A 92 -3.25 12.53 -8.32
CA LYS A 92 -4.09 13.17 -7.31
C LYS A 92 -3.26 13.91 -6.26
N GLU A 93 -2.11 13.37 -5.85
CA GLU A 93 -1.16 14.09 -4.98
C GLU A 93 -0.52 15.30 -5.65
N VAL A 94 -0.16 15.21 -6.94
CA VAL A 94 0.40 16.36 -7.68
C VAL A 94 -0.58 17.52 -7.76
N LYS A 95 -1.89 17.24 -7.85
CA LYS A 95 -2.93 18.28 -7.83
C LYS A 95 -3.16 18.90 -6.45
N ASP A 96 -2.87 18.19 -5.37
CA ASP A 96 -3.01 18.70 -3.99
C ASP A 96 -1.83 19.62 -3.60
N VAL A 97 -0.66 19.45 -4.23
CA VAL A 97 0.53 20.30 -4.00
C VAL A 97 0.49 21.62 -4.82
N GLY A 98 -0.50 21.80 -5.69
CA GLY A 98 -0.63 22.97 -6.59
C GLY A 98 -1.57 24.08 -6.12
N ALA A 99 -2.02 24.06 -4.87
CA ALA A 99 -2.94 25.06 -4.31
C ALA A 99 -2.35 25.75 -3.07
N ASP A 100 -1.26 26.49 -3.26
CA ASP A 100 -0.80 27.58 -2.38
C ASP A 100 -0.30 28.74 -3.25
#